data_AF-A0A521UV81-F1
#
_entry.id   AF-A0A521UV81-F1
#
_cell.length_a   1.000
_cell.length_b   1.000
_cell.length_c   1.000
_cell.angle_alpha   90.00
_cell.angle_beta   90.00
_cell.angle_gamma   90.00
#
_symmetry.space_group_name_H-M   'P 1'
#
loop_
_entity.id
_entity.type
_entity.pdbx_description
1 polymer ?
#
loop_
_entity_poly.entity_id
_entity_poly.type
_entity_poly.pdbx_seq_one_letter_code
_entity_poly.pdbx_strand_id
1 'polypeptide(L)' 'MNTPFNPDTLLKTLYAEEHNLTANRLNFVRTKAQYNIGQVTSVEFRQAQMNLLTAATKYNTKALELQLLQLSSDLLRAQY' A
#
# COMPACT_ATOMS: atom_id res chain seq x y z
N MET A 1 -21.79 -0.84 15.74
CA MET A 1 -20.41 -0.98 16.24
C MET A 1 -19.47 -0.63 15.10
N ASN A 2 -18.78 0.51 15.16
CA ASN A 2 -17.69 0.85 14.23
C ASN A 2 -16.44 0.10 14.71
N THR A 3 -16.30 -1.17 14.35
CA THR A 3 -15.08 -1.91 14.60
C THR A 3 -14.15 -1.78 13.38
N PRO A 4 -12.86 -1.45 13.57
CA PRO A 4 -11.88 -1.31 12.48
C PRO A 4 -11.63 -2.61 11.68
N PHE A 5 -12.26 -3.71 12.08
CA PHE A 5 -12.13 -5.06 11.50
C PHE A 5 -13.43 -5.48 10.82
N ASN A 6 -13.88 -4.71 9.84
CA ASN A 6 -14.90 -5.16 8.88
C ASN A 6 -14.20 -5.61 7.58
N PRO A 7 -14.38 -6.86 7.11
CA PRO A 7 -13.80 -7.36 5.87
C PRO A 7 -14.03 -6.43 4.66
N ASP A 8 -15.22 -5.84 4.54
CA ASP A 8 -15.56 -4.95 3.42
C ASP A 8 -14.77 -3.64 3.48
N THR A 9 -14.57 -3.11 4.69
CA THR A 9 -13.77 -1.90 4.91
C THR A 9 -12.29 -2.17 4.64
N LEU A 10 -11.76 -3.32 5.07
CA LEU A 10 -10.39 -3.73 4.79
C LEU A 10 -10.15 -3.91 3.30
N LEU A 11 -11.08 -4.56 2.58
CA LEU A 11 -10.99 -4.76 1.14
C LEU A 11 -11.03 -3.42 0.37
N LYS A 12 -11.94 -2.52 0.73
CA LYS A 12 -11.99 -1.15 0.16
C LYS A 12 -10.68 -0.39 0.40
N THR A 13 -10.10 -0.53 1.59
CA THR A 13 -8.83 0.12 1.95
C THR A 13 -7.68 -0.49 1.16
N LEU A 14 -7.66 -1.81 0.99
CA LEU A 14 -6.64 -2.52 0.21
C LEU A 14 -6.62 -2.03 -1.24
N TYR A 15 -7.79 -1.91 -1.88
CA TYR A 15 -7.89 -1.36 -3.23
C TYR A 15 -7.41 0.10 -3.30
N ALA A 16 -7.75 0.93 -2.31
CA ALA A 16 -7.26 2.30 -2.26
C ALA A 16 -5.72 2.36 -2.14
N GLU A 17 -5.13 1.51 -1.30
CA GLU A 17 -3.67 1.41 -1.15
C GLU A 17 -2.99 0.83 -2.41
N GLU A 18 -3.64 -0.08 -3.14
CA GLU A 18 -3.15 -0.59 -4.42
C GLU A 18 -3.10 0.51 -5.49
N HIS A 19 -4.16 1.31 -5.59
CA HIS A 19 -4.20 2.47 -6.47
C HIS A 19 -3.11 3.48 -6.08
N ASN A 20 -2.94 3.74 -4.78
CA ASN A 20 -1.90 4.63 -4.26
C ASN A 20 -0.48 4.11 -4.59
N LEU A 21 -0.23 2.81 -4.44
CA LEU A 21 1.02 2.17 -4.83
C LEU A 21 1.30 2.33 -6.33
N THR A 22 0.28 2.12 -7.17
CA THR A 22 0.39 2.29 -8.62
C THR A 22 0.72 3.73 -9.00
N ALA A 23 0.04 4.71 -8.40
CA ALA A 23 0.33 6.13 -8.61
C ALA A 23 1.75 6.49 -8.18
N ASN A 24 2.23 5.98 -7.04
CA ASN A 24 3.59 6.24 -6.58
C ASN A 24 4.67 5.57 -7.43
N ARG A 25 4.40 4.40 -8.01
CA ARG A 25 5.30 3.78 -9.00
C ARG A 25 5.46 4.67 -10.24
N LEU A 26 4.35 5.18 -10.78
CA LEU A 26 4.36 6.09 -11.93
C LEU A 26 5.09 7.41 -11.59
N ASN A 27 4.81 7.99 -10.42
CA ASN A 27 5.49 9.19 -9.94
C ASN A 27 7.00 8.97 -9.81
N PHE A 28 7.43 7.85 -9.25
CA PHE A 28 8.86 7.53 -9.14
C PHE A 28 9.53 7.39 -10.50
N VAL A 29 8.91 6.69 -11.46
CA VAL A 29 9.45 6.55 -12.83
C VAL A 29 9.62 7.92 -13.48
N ARG A 30 8.62 8.79 -13.38
CA ARG A 30 8.68 10.17 -13.89
C ARG A 30 9.80 10.97 -13.22
N THR A 31 9.85 10.98 -11.89
CA THR A 31 10.86 11.73 -11.13
C THR A 31 12.27 11.20 -11.41
N LYS A 32 12.45 9.90 -11.62
CA LYS A 32 13.73 9.31 -12.03
C LYS A 32 14.17 9.83 -13.39
N ALA A 33 13.26 9.86 -14.37
CA ALA A 33 13.56 10.40 -15.69
C ALA A 33 13.96 11.89 -15.61
N GLN A 34 13.21 12.70 -14.86
CA GLN A 34 13.51 14.12 -14.64
C GLN A 34 14.85 14.33 -13.92
N TYR A 35 15.17 13.49 -12.93
CA TYR A 35 16.41 13.58 -12.18
C TYR A 35 17.62 13.32 -13.08
N ASN A 36 17.53 12.31 -13.94
CA ASN A 36 18.59 11.94 -14.88
C ASN A 36 18.94 13.06 -15.88
N ILE A 37 18.00 13.96 -16.17
CA ILE A 37 18.20 15.13 -17.04
C ILE A 37 18.36 16.45 -16.26
N GLY A 38 18.53 16.38 -14.93
CA GLY A 38 18.75 17.55 -14.07
C GLY A 38 17.54 18.46 -13.85
N GLN A 39 16.32 18.00 -14.19
CA GLN A 39 15.09 18.78 -14.02
C GLN A 39 14.53 18.81 -12.59
N VAL A 40 14.91 17.84 -11.75
CA VAL A 40 14.54 17.80 -10.33
C VAL A 40 15.78 17.56 -9.48
N THR A 41 15.71 18.02 -8.24
CA THR A 41 16.79 17.91 -7.26
C THR A 41 16.92 16.49 -6.70
N SER A 42 18.07 16.20 -6.07
CA SER A 42 18.26 14.94 -5.35
C SER A 42 17.30 14.76 -4.16
N VAL A 43 16.78 15.86 -3.60
CA VAL A 43 15.79 15.84 -2.52
C VAL A 43 14.44 15.36 -3.05
N GLU A 44 13.96 15.91 -4.17
CA GLU A 44 12.70 15.50 -4.80
C GLU A 44 12.76 14.04 -5.29
N PHE A 45 13.91 13.62 -5.83
CA PHE A 45 14.14 12.22 -6.20
C PHE A 45 14.02 11.28 -5.00
N ARG A 46 14.67 11.61 -3.87
CA ARG A 46 14.54 10.83 -2.62
C ARG A 46 13.12 10.87 -2.07
N GLN A 47 12.40 11.97 -2.19
CA GLN A 47 11.00 12.05 -1.76
C GLN A 47 10.12 11.08 -2.56
N ALA A 48 10.31 10.99 -3.88
CA ALA A 48 9.59 10.01 -4.71
C ALA A 48 9.92 8.55 -4.32
N GLN A 49 11.18 8.26 -3.98
CA GLN A 49 11.58 6.95 -3.44
C GLN A 49 10.87 6.64 -2.11
N MET A 50 10.88 7.59 -1.17
CA MET A 50 10.25 7.43 0.14
C MET A 50 8.73 7.28 0.04
N ASN A 51 8.09 8.01 -0.87
CA ASN A 51 6.65 7.89 -1.12
C ASN A 51 6.30 6.52 -1.70
N LEU A 52 7.09 6.01 -2.65
CA LEU A 52 6.93 4.66 -3.18
C LEU A 52 7.13 3.59 -2.11
N LEU A 53 8.17 3.70 -1.29
CA LEU A 53 8.41 2.79 -0.18
C LEU A 53 7.25 2.79 0.81
N THR A 54 6.75 3.97 1.18
CA THR A 54 5.63 4.13 2.11
C THR A 54 4.36 3.51 1.56
N ALA A 55 4.04 3.73 0.28
CA ALA A 55 2.87 3.14 -0.36
C ALA A 55 2.96 1.60 -0.42
N ALA A 56 4.16 1.06 -0.73
CA ALA A 56 4.38 -0.39 -0.75
C ALA A 56 4.20 -1.01 0.64
N THR A 57 4.76 -0.38 1.68
CA THR A 57 4.59 -0.84 3.07
C THR A 57 3.12 -0.82 3.49
N LYS A 58 2.38 0.25 3.20
CA LYS A 58 0.94 0.35 3.55
C LYS A 58 0.10 -0.73 2.87
N TYR A 59 0.31 -0.95 1.57
CA TYR A 59 -0.37 -2.01 0.82
C TYR A 59 -0.06 -3.39 1.42
N ASN A 60 1.21 -3.70 1.65
CA ASN A 60 1.63 -4.98 2.21
C ASN A 60 1.05 -5.22 3.60
N THR A 61 1.07 -4.22 4.49
CA THR A 61 0.47 -4.32 5.82
C THR A 61 -1.03 -4.61 5.72
N LYS A 62 -1.76 -3.91 4.85
CA LYS A 62 -3.20 -4.13 4.69
C LYS A 62 -3.53 -5.51 4.12
N ALA A 63 -2.71 -6.01 3.18
CA ALA A 63 -2.86 -7.36 2.65
C ALA A 63 -2.65 -8.43 3.74
N LEU A 64 -1.63 -8.25 4.59
CA LEU A 64 -1.36 -9.14 5.73
C LEU A 64 -2.48 -9.11 6.77
N GLU A 65 -3.03 -7.94 7.08
CA GLU A 65 -4.18 -7.82 7.98
C GLU A 65 -5.41 -8.59 7.46
N LEU A 66 -5.69 -8.53 6.15
CA LEU A 66 -6.79 -9.28 5.54
C LEU A 66 -6.54 -10.79 5.59
N GLN A 67 -5.32 -11.24 5.31
CA GLN A 67 -4.95 -12.66 5.40
C GLN A 67 -5.07 -13.19 6.84
N LEU A 68 -4.62 -12.41 7.82
CA LEU A 68 -4.74 -12.76 9.24
C LEU A 68 -6.21 -12.92 9.67
N LEU A 69 -7.09 -12.04 9.17
CA LEU A 69 -8.53 -12.14 9.44
C LEU A 69 -9.17 -13.39 8.81
N GLN A 70 -8.80 -13.71 7.58
CA GLN A 70 -9.28 -14.91 6.89
C GLN A 70 -8.83 -16.18 7.62
N LEU A 71 -7.54 -16.28 7.96
CA LEU A 71 -7.00 -17.42 8.72
C LEU A 71 -7.69 -17.57 10.07
N SER A 72 -7.90 -16.47 10.79
CA SER A 72 -8.60 -16.49 12.08
C SER A 72 -10.05 -16.98 11.94
N SER A 73 -10.72 -16.59 10.85
CA SER A 73 -12.08 -17.02 10.54
C SER A 73 -12.15 -18.52 10.21
N ASP A 74 -11.17 -19.03 9.46
CA ASP A 74 -11.10 -20.45 9.09
C ASP A 74 -10.77 -21.34 10.29
N LEU A 75 -9.86 -20.90 11.16
CA LEU A 75 -9.55 -21.59 12.42
C LEU A 75 -10.78 -21.67 13.32
N LEU A 76 -11.56 -20.59 13.42
CA LEU A 76 -12.81 -20.60 14.18
C LEU A 76 -13.80 -21.61 13.60
N ARG A 77 -14.00 -21.60 12.27
CA ARG A 77 -14.90 -22.54 11.59
C ARG A 77 -14.49 -24.01 11.71
N ALA A 78 -13.21 -24.30 11.85
CA ALA A 78 -12.73 -25.67 12.03
C ALA A 78 -12.93 -26.22 13.45
N GLN A 79 -13.20 -25.35 14.44
CA GLN A 79 -13.44 -25.74 15.84
C GLN A 79 -14.93 -26.00 16.15
N TYR A 80 -15.82 -25.76 15.19
CA TYR A 80 -17.28 -25.95 15.27
C TYR A 80 -17.77 -26.85 14.15
#